data_AF-A0A8J5V752-F1
#
_entry.id   AF-A0A8J5V752-F1
#
_cell.length_a   1.000
_cell.length_b   1.000
_cell.length_c   1.000
_cell.angle_alpha   90.00
_cell.angle_beta   90.00
_cell.angle_gamma   90.00
#
_symmetry.space_group_name_H-M   'P 1'
#
loop_
_entity.id
_entity.type
_entity.pdbx_description
1 polymer ?
#
loop_
_entity_poly.entity_id
_entity_poly.type
_entity_poly.pdbx_seq_one_letter_code
_entity_poly.pdbx_strand_id
1 'polypeptide(L)'
;MGIKKLGGCCCLDLKTGVLIIGILGILGSVGNLIRAPLDYSSACSEGKTAENNENCAVAASRLGGAIASSVIVLIMMVLMIYGSQKDNHRFMLPIVILEAISIIILVIAIWYLIVILFSVSVGMGFLALAIGNAVIVLTVYFWLVVYSRSEEIKEANFSSRGCA
;
A
#
# COMPACT_ATOMS: atom_id res chain seq x y z
N MET A 1 -18.90 -15.92 2.19
CA MET A 1 -17.69 -16.77 2.28
C MET A 1 -16.79 -16.10 3.30
N GLY A 2 -16.78 -16.59 4.55
CA GLY A 2 -16.06 -15.94 5.64
C GLY A 2 -14.56 -16.13 5.50
N ILE A 3 -13.81 -15.03 5.48
CA ILE A 3 -12.35 -15.06 5.51
C ILE A 3 -11.95 -15.63 6.87
N LYS A 4 -11.21 -16.75 6.89
CA LYS A 4 -10.71 -17.32 8.16
C LYS A 4 -9.74 -16.31 8.80
N LYS A 5 -10.00 -15.95 10.05
CA LYS A 5 -9.13 -15.07 10.84
C LYS A 5 -7.74 -15.71 10.99
N LEU A 6 -6.69 -14.89 10.90
CA LEU A 6 -5.36 -15.33 11.27
C LEU A 6 -5.24 -15.24 12.79
N GLY A 7 -5.14 -16.39 13.47
CA GLY A 7 -5.04 -16.48 14.93
C GLY A 7 -3.69 -16.01 15.53
N GLY A 8 -2.95 -15.18 14.80
CA GLY A 8 -1.58 -14.74 15.14
C GLY A 8 -0.58 -15.15 14.05
N CYS A 9 0.34 -14.25 13.75
CA CYS A 9 1.59 -14.57 13.06
C CYS A 9 2.43 -15.40 14.04
N CYS A 10 3.21 -16.41 13.61
CA CYS A 10 4.11 -17.20 14.47
C CYS A 10 4.68 -16.36 15.64
N CYS A 11 4.11 -16.55 16.85
CA CYS A 11 4.53 -15.92 18.11
C CYS A 11 4.38 -14.38 18.26
N LEU A 12 3.73 -13.66 17.32
CA LEU A 12 3.59 -12.19 17.37
C LEU A 12 2.13 -11.75 17.48
N ASP A 13 1.89 -10.85 18.44
CA ASP A 13 0.59 -10.20 18.65
C ASP A 13 0.17 -9.40 17.40
N LEU A 14 -1.11 -9.44 17.04
CA LEU A 14 -1.65 -8.73 15.86
C LEU A 14 -1.40 -7.22 15.95
N LYS A 15 -1.34 -6.69 17.17
CA LYS A 15 -0.98 -5.31 17.47
C LYS A 15 0.42 -4.94 16.97
N THR A 16 1.40 -5.82 17.17
CA THR A 16 2.76 -5.64 16.66
C THR A 16 2.80 -5.72 15.14
N GLY A 17 1.99 -6.61 14.54
CA GLY A 17 1.86 -6.71 13.08
C GLY A 17 1.39 -5.40 12.44
N VAL A 18 0.34 -4.78 12.98
CA VAL A 18 -0.17 -3.48 12.47
C VAL A 18 0.87 -2.37 12.64
N LEU A 19 1.62 -2.37 13.75
CA LEU A 19 2.67 -1.38 13.98
C LEU A 19 3.83 -1.52 12.97
N ILE A 20 4.29 -2.75 12.69
CA ILE A 20 5.32 -3.00 11.68
C ILE A 20 4.83 -2.55 10.30
N ILE A 21 3.60 -2.90 9.92
CA ILE A 21 3.01 -2.50 8.63
C ILE A 21 2.93 -0.97 8.52
N GLY A 22 2.50 -0.30 9.59
CA GLY A 22 2.45 1.16 9.63
C GLY A 22 3.83 1.80 9.43
N ILE A 23 4.88 1.27 10.07
CA ILE A 23 6.25 1.75 9.90
C ILE A 23 6.74 1.52 8.46
N LEU A 24 6.50 0.33 7.89
CA LEU A 24 6.86 0.03 6.51
C LEU A 24 6.16 0.97 5.52
N GLY A 25 4.88 1.29 5.76
CA GLY A 25 4.13 2.26 4.97
C GLY A 25 4.73 3.66 5.04
N ILE A 26 5.12 4.12 6.23
CA ILE A 26 5.79 5.41 6.43
C ILE A 26 7.12 5.45 5.66
N LEU A 27 7.94 4.40 5.78
CA LEU A 27 9.21 4.30 5.05
C LEU A 27 8.99 4.31 3.53
N GLY A 28 7.94 3.64 3.05
CA GLY A 28 7.52 3.66 1.65
C GLY A 28 7.19 5.08 1.16
N SER A 29 6.39 5.83 1.92
CA SER A 29 6.04 7.23 1.59
C SER A 29 7.25 8.15 1.56
N VAL A 30 8.20 7.98 2.48
CA VAL A 30 9.46 8.74 2.47
C VAL A 30 10.30 8.39 1.24
N GLY A 31 10.40 7.12 0.88
CA GLY A 31 11.07 6.69 -0.35
C GLY A 31 10.45 7.30 -1.60
N ASN A 32 9.12 7.37 -1.66
CA ASN A 32 8.40 8.00 -2.76
C ASN A 32 8.68 9.51 -2.87
N LEU A 33 8.75 10.20 -1.73
CA LEU A 33 9.11 11.62 -1.67
C LEU A 33 10.56 11.91 -2.10
N ILE A 34 11.47 10.95 -1.96
CA ILE A 34 12.86 11.09 -2.44
C ILE A 34 12.94 10.88 -3.95
N ARG A 35 12.19 9.93 -4.50
CA ARG A 35 12.22 9.61 -5.94
C ARG A 35 11.56 10.67 -6.80
N ALA A 36 10.42 11.22 -6.36
CA ALA A 36 9.66 12.16 -7.18
C ALA A 36 10.45 13.42 -7.63
N PRO A 37 11.27 14.06 -6.78
CA PRO A 37 12.14 15.16 -7.21
C PRO A 37 13.27 14.74 -8.16
N LEU A 38 13.80 13.52 -8.03
CA LEU A 38 14.84 12.99 -8.91
C LEU A 38 14.29 12.73 -10.32
N ASP A 39 13.06 12.20 -10.40
CA ASP A 39 12.36 12.00 -11.68
C ASP A 39 12.00 13.35 -12.32
N TYR A 40 11.62 14.34 -11.51
CA TYR A 40 11.38 15.70 -11.98
C TYR A 40 12.65 16.38 -12.51
N SER A 41 13.76 16.30 -11.78
CA SER A 41 15.00 16.95 -12.18
C SER A 41 15.59 16.33 -13.45
N SER A 42 15.54 15.00 -13.57
CA SER A 42 15.99 14.31 -14.78
C SER A 42 15.13 14.64 -16.01
N ALA A 43 13.80 14.75 -15.84
CA ALA A 43 12.89 15.08 -16.93
C ALA A 43 12.98 16.54 -17.41
N CYS A 44 13.40 17.49 -16.56
CA CYS A 44 13.43 18.92 -16.90
C CYS A 44 14.85 19.49 -17.13
N SER A 45 15.91 18.65 -17.09
CA SER A 45 17.31 19.09 -17.22
C SER A 45 17.78 19.27 -18.67
N GLU A 46 17.12 18.66 -19.66
CA GLU A 46 17.48 18.86 -21.07
C GLU A 46 16.97 20.22 -21.58
N GLY A 47 17.56 20.77 -22.65
CA GLY A 47 17.22 22.11 -23.15
C GLY A 47 15.74 22.27 -23.54
N LYS A 48 15.24 23.51 -23.62
CA LYS A 48 13.82 23.80 -23.97
C LYS A 48 13.51 23.41 -25.42
N THR A 49 13.09 22.18 -25.66
CA THR A 49 12.41 21.73 -26.88
C THR A 49 10.91 21.59 -26.61
N ALA A 50 10.07 21.58 -27.65
CA ALA A 50 8.61 21.45 -27.50
C ALA A 50 8.22 20.11 -26.81
N GLU A 51 8.92 19.03 -27.13
CA GLU A 51 8.75 17.70 -26.52
C GLU A 51 9.18 17.67 -25.03
N ASN A 52 10.28 18.35 -24.71
CA ASN A 52 10.76 18.43 -23.33
C ASN A 52 9.82 19.26 -22.42
N ASN A 53 9.12 20.25 -22.98
CA ASN A 53 8.13 21.03 -22.23
C ASN A 53 6.91 20.19 -21.82
N GLU A 54 6.47 19.26 -22.66
CA GLU A 54 5.38 18.33 -22.34
C GLU A 54 5.81 17.31 -21.27
N ASN A 55 6.98 16.70 -21.44
CA ASN A 55 7.55 15.76 -20.47
C ASN A 55 7.76 16.40 -19.10
N CYS A 56 8.24 17.65 -19.06
CA CYS A 56 8.40 18.40 -17.82
C CYS A 56 7.06 18.74 -17.16
N ALA A 57 6.01 19.06 -17.93
CA ALA A 57 4.66 19.26 -17.39
C ALA A 57 4.08 17.98 -16.77
N VAL A 58 4.27 16.83 -17.43
CA VAL A 58 3.87 15.52 -16.89
C VAL A 58 4.66 15.21 -15.61
N ALA A 59 5.97 15.41 -15.60
CA ALA A 59 6.80 15.19 -14.43
C ALA A 59 6.40 16.09 -13.24
N ALA A 60 6.07 17.36 -13.50
CA ALA A 60 5.56 18.28 -12.48
C ALA A 60 4.25 17.80 -11.86
N SER A 61 3.31 17.30 -12.68
CA SER A 61 2.05 16.74 -12.19
C SER A 61 2.26 15.49 -11.34
N ARG A 62 3.22 14.63 -11.73
CA ARG A 62 3.60 13.43 -10.96
C ARG A 62 4.22 13.80 -9.62
N LEU A 63 5.08 14.83 -9.58
CA LEU A 63 5.65 15.34 -8.34
C LEU A 63 4.57 15.84 -7.39
N GLY A 64 3.65 16.67 -7.89
CA GLY A 64 2.51 17.15 -7.09
C GLY A 64 1.65 16.00 -6.55
N GLY A 65 1.36 15.02 -7.41
CA GLY A 65 0.61 13.82 -7.02
C GLY A 65 1.34 12.95 -5.99
N ALA A 66 2.66 12.79 -6.12
CA ALA A 66 3.47 12.03 -5.17
C ALA A 66 3.50 12.71 -3.78
N ILE A 67 3.63 14.04 -3.72
CA ILE A 67 3.58 14.79 -2.46
C ILE A 67 2.22 14.65 -1.81
N ALA A 68 1.13 14.88 -2.56
CA ALA A 68 -0.23 14.80 -2.04
C ALA A 68 -0.57 13.39 -1.52
N SER A 69 -0.26 12.35 -2.30
CA SER A 69 -0.50 10.96 -1.91
C SER A 69 0.32 10.55 -0.69
N SER A 70 1.61 10.92 -0.62
CA SER A 70 2.45 10.62 0.54
C SER A 70 1.91 11.22 1.83
N VAL A 71 1.41 12.48 1.81
CA VAL A 71 0.79 13.11 2.98
C VAL A 71 -0.46 12.36 3.43
N ILE A 72 -1.33 11.99 2.48
CA ILE A 72 -2.56 11.23 2.79
C ILE A 72 -2.22 9.88 3.41
N VAL A 73 -1.27 9.14 2.83
CA VAL A 73 -0.84 7.85 3.35
C VAL A 73 -0.25 7.99 4.75
N LEU A 74 0.59 8.99 5.01
CA LEU A 74 1.15 9.23 6.35
C LEU A 74 0.06 9.46 7.39
N ILE A 75 -0.94 10.29 7.08
CA ILE A 75 -2.08 10.54 7.98
C ILE A 75 -2.84 9.24 8.25
N MET A 76 -3.12 8.45 7.21
CA MET A 76 -3.84 7.18 7.35
C MET A 76 -3.04 6.16 8.17
N MET A 77 -1.72 6.07 7.98
CA MET A 77 -0.86 5.17 8.76
C MET A 77 -0.83 5.55 10.24
N VAL A 78 -0.75 6.85 10.56
CA VAL A 78 -0.83 7.33 11.95
C VAL A 78 -2.19 7.02 12.57
N LEU A 79 -3.28 7.22 11.83
CA LEU A 79 -4.63 6.87 12.28
C LEU A 79 -4.80 5.36 12.52
N MET A 80 -4.21 4.53 11.66
CA MET A 80 -4.22 3.08 11.82
C MET A 80 -3.47 2.66 13.09
N ILE A 81 -2.27 3.19 13.31
CA ILE A 81 -1.46 2.91 14.51
C ILE A 81 -2.20 3.39 15.76
N TYR A 82 -2.76 4.60 15.74
CA TYR A 82 -3.54 5.14 16.86
C TYR A 82 -4.80 4.30 17.14
N GLY A 83 -5.54 3.93 16.08
CA GLY A 83 -6.75 3.10 16.16
C GLY A 83 -6.44 1.71 16.75
N SER A 84 -5.31 1.13 16.38
CA SER A 84 -4.83 -0.15 16.93
C SER A 84 -4.36 -0.06 18.38
N GLN A 85 -3.85 1.09 18.83
CA GLN A 85 -3.42 1.29 20.22
C GLN A 85 -4.59 1.58 21.15
N LYS A 86 -5.63 2.26 20.64
CA LYS A 86 -6.80 2.68 21.41
C LYS A 86 -8.01 1.76 21.22
N ASP A 87 -7.81 0.60 20.61
CA ASP A 87 -8.84 -0.41 20.32
C ASP A 87 -10.12 0.19 19.73
N ASN A 88 -9.94 1.10 18.77
CA ASN A 88 -11.04 1.78 18.08
C ASN A 88 -11.06 1.43 16.60
N HIS A 89 -11.90 0.46 16.24
CA HIS A 89 -12.03 -0.07 14.89
C HIS A 89 -12.39 1.00 13.84
N ARG A 90 -13.08 2.09 14.23
CA ARG A 90 -13.52 3.13 13.28
C ARG A 90 -12.36 3.82 12.57
N PHE A 91 -11.21 3.95 13.23
CA PHE A 91 -10.02 4.57 12.63
C PHE A 91 -9.23 3.63 11.73
N MET A 92 -9.43 2.31 11.87
CA MET A 92 -8.76 1.30 11.03
C MET A 92 -9.55 0.97 9.75
N LEU A 93 -10.86 1.20 9.74
CA LEU A 93 -11.70 0.87 8.58
C LEU A 93 -11.31 1.59 7.27
N PRO A 94 -11.06 2.91 7.25
CA PRO A 94 -10.77 3.62 6.00
C PRO A 94 -9.53 3.06 5.30
N ILE A 95 -8.46 2.78 6.06
CA ILE A 95 -7.23 2.25 5.49
C ILE A 95 -7.41 0.81 4.99
N VAL A 96 -8.15 -0.03 5.72
CA VAL A 96 -8.43 -1.41 5.31
C VAL A 96 -9.22 -1.47 4.00
N ILE A 97 -10.21 -0.58 3.82
CA ILE A 97 -11.00 -0.52 2.59
C ILE A 97 -10.16 0.02 1.43
N LEU A 98 -9.40 1.10 1.64
CA LEU A 98 -8.53 1.68 0.62
C LEU A 98 -7.46 0.68 0.15
N GLU A 99 -6.82 -0.04 1.08
CA GLU A 99 -5.85 -1.08 0.75
C GLU A 99 -6.48 -2.24 -0.04
N ALA A 100 -7.71 -2.64 0.28
CA ALA A 100 -8.41 -3.68 -0.49
C ALA A 100 -8.62 -3.25 -1.96
N ILE A 101 -9.00 -1.99 -2.20
CA ILE A 101 -9.15 -1.43 -3.54
C ILE A 101 -7.78 -1.36 -4.25
N SER A 102 -6.75 -0.90 -3.54
CA SER A 102 -5.38 -0.84 -4.05
C SER A 102 -4.84 -2.20 -4.47
N ILE A 103 -5.14 -3.28 -3.73
CA ILE A 103 -4.75 -4.65 -4.11
C ILE A 103 -5.37 -5.04 -5.44
N ILE A 104 -6.64 -4.73 -5.69
CA ILE A 104 -7.31 -5.06 -6.95
C ILE A 104 -6.61 -4.35 -8.12
N ILE A 105 -6.32 -3.06 -7.96
CA ILE A 105 -5.60 -2.27 -8.97
C ILE A 105 -4.19 -2.83 -9.21
N LEU A 106 -3.48 -3.18 -8.13
CA LEU A 106 -2.13 -3.74 -8.19
C LEU A 106 -2.10 -5.08 -8.94
N VAL A 107 -3.06 -5.96 -8.68
CA VAL A 107 -3.19 -7.24 -9.38
C VAL A 107 -3.34 -7.00 -10.88
N ILE A 108 -4.26 -6.12 -11.30
CA ILE A 108 -4.48 -5.80 -12.72
C ILE A 108 -3.20 -5.23 -13.35
N ALA A 109 -2.53 -4.30 -12.67
CA ALA A 109 -1.31 -3.68 -13.16
C ALA A 109 -0.15 -4.67 -13.32
N ILE A 110 0.03 -5.60 -12.36
CA ILE A 110 1.07 -6.64 -12.41
C ILE A 110 0.81 -7.60 -13.57
N TRP A 111 -0.43 -8.06 -13.74
CA TRP A 111 -0.77 -8.95 -14.85
C TRP A 111 -0.57 -8.28 -16.21
N TYR A 112 -0.96 -7.01 -16.34
CA TYR A 112 -0.70 -6.23 -17.54
C TYR A 112 0.81 -6.10 -17.84
N LEU A 113 1.61 -5.78 -16.81
CA LEU A 113 3.06 -5.68 -16.94
C LEU A 113 3.70 -7.02 -17.37
N ILE A 114 3.23 -8.14 -16.81
CA ILE A 114 3.70 -9.47 -17.17
C ILE A 114 3.48 -9.73 -18.67
N VAL A 115 2.29 -9.43 -19.20
CA VAL A 115 1.97 -9.62 -20.63
C VAL A 115 2.91 -8.82 -21.53
N ILE A 116 3.20 -7.56 -21.17
CA ILE A 116 4.15 -6.73 -21.92
C ILE A 116 5.57 -7.31 -21.84
N LEU A 117 6.01 -7.76 -20.67
CA LEU A 117 7.37 -8.30 -20.53
C LEU A 117 7.55 -9.60 -21.31
N PHE A 118 6.51 -10.42 -21.45
CA PHE A 118 6.53 -11.60 -22.31
C PHE A 118 6.73 -11.26 -23.79
N SER A 119 6.24 -10.11 -24.27
CA SER A 119 6.44 -9.70 -25.66
C SER A 119 7.86 -9.21 -25.94
N VAL A 120 8.57 -8.73 -24.91
CA VAL A 120 9.97 -8.28 -25.02
C VAL A 120 10.95 -9.44 -24.83
N SER A 121 10.76 -10.26 -23.80
CA SER A 121 11.60 -11.42 -23.51
C SER A 121 10.88 -12.42 -22.64
N VAL A 122 10.81 -13.67 -23.11
CA VAL A 122 10.18 -14.78 -22.39
C VAL A 122 10.79 -14.98 -21.00
N GLY A 123 12.12 -14.81 -20.86
CA GLY A 123 12.81 -14.93 -19.58
C GLY A 123 12.39 -13.86 -18.56
N MET A 124 12.27 -12.61 -19.01
CA MET A 124 11.79 -11.50 -18.17
C MET A 124 10.32 -11.69 -17.78
N GLY A 125 9.50 -12.23 -18.69
CA GLY A 125 8.11 -12.58 -18.42
C GLY A 125 7.96 -13.58 -17.27
N PHE A 126 8.73 -14.68 -17.29
CA PHE A 126 8.70 -15.68 -16.20
C PHE A 126 9.20 -15.12 -14.87
N LEU A 127 10.26 -14.32 -14.89
CA LEU A 127 10.80 -13.70 -13.69
C LEU A 127 9.81 -12.70 -13.07
N ALA A 128 9.17 -11.87 -13.91
CA ALA A 128 8.10 -10.96 -13.49
C ALA A 128 6.87 -11.72 -12.97
N LEU A 129 6.53 -12.86 -13.56
CA LEU A 129 5.44 -13.70 -13.11
C LEU A 129 5.70 -14.29 -11.71
N ALA A 130 6.91 -14.80 -11.46
CA ALA A 130 7.28 -15.34 -10.14
C ALA A 130 7.31 -14.24 -9.07
N ILE A 131 8.01 -13.14 -9.33
CA ILE A 131 8.16 -12.04 -8.37
C ILE A 131 6.84 -11.30 -8.16
N GLY A 132 6.11 -11.00 -9.25
CA GLY A 132 4.83 -10.27 -9.17
C GLY A 132 3.79 -11.02 -8.36
N ASN A 133 3.64 -12.33 -8.57
CA ASN A 133 2.72 -13.14 -7.76
C ASN A 133 3.17 -13.26 -6.30
N ALA A 134 4.48 -13.38 -6.04
CA ALA A 134 4.99 -13.37 -4.66
C ALA A 134 4.67 -12.06 -3.94
N VAL A 135 4.80 -10.92 -4.63
CA VAL A 135 4.42 -9.60 -4.10
C VAL A 135 2.92 -9.55 -3.80
N ILE A 136 2.05 -10.00 -4.72
CA ILE A 136 0.59 -10.03 -4.50
C ILE A 136 0.24 -10.82 -3.24
N VAL A 137 0.80 -12.03 -3.09
CA VAL A 137 0.53 -12.89 -1.92
C VAL A 137 0.98 -12.19 -0.64
N LEU A 138 2.15 -11.56 -0.64
CA LEU A 138 2.67 -10.84 0.52
C LEU A 138 1.80 -9.63 0.88
N THR A 139 1.36 -8.86 -0.11
CA THR A 139 0.48 -7.70 0.10
C THR A 139 -0.88 -8.12 0.65
N VAL A 140 -1.49 -9.17 0.08
CA VAL A 140 -2.76 -9.74 0.58
C VAL A 140 -2.60 -10.25 2.01
N TYR A 141 -1.47 -10.88 2.32
CA TYR A 141 -1.16 -11.32 3.68
C TYR A 141 -1.11 -10.15 4.67
N PHE A 142 -0.39 -9.07 4.35
CA PHE A 142 -0.35 -7.89 5.21
C PHE A 142 -1.72 -7.23 5.37
N TRP A 143 -2.50 -7.15 4.30
CA TRP A 143 -3.87 -6.66 4.39
C TRP A 143 -4.75 -7.51 5.32
N LEU A 144 -4.64 -8.84 5.23
CA LEU A 144 -5.35 -9.75 6.12
C LEU A 144 -4.96 -9.57 7.59
N VAL A 145 -3.70 -9.28 7.89
CA VAL A 145 -3.24 -8.99 9.27
C VAL A 145 -3.95 -7.74 9.82
N VAL A 146 -3.99 -6.65 9.04
CA VAL A 146 -4.67 -5.42 9.46
C VAL A 146 -6.18 -5.64 9.59
N TYR A 147 -6.79 -6.33 8.63
CA TYR A 147 -8.20 -6.69 8.66
C TYR A 147 -8.55 -7.53 9.89
N SER A 148 -7.75 -8.55 10.20
CA SER A 148 -7.96 -9.44 11.34
C SER A 148 -7.90 -8.68 12.67
N ARG A 149 -6.96 -7.73 12.83
CA ARG A 149 -6.92 -6.87 14.02
C ARG A 149 -8.16 -5.97 14.12
N SER A 150 -8.61 -5.45 12.98
CA SER A 150 -9.80 -4.61 12.90
C SER A 150 -11.06 -5.37 13.33
N GLU A 151 -11.17 -6.65 12.98
CA GLU A 151 -12.26 -7.52 13.42
C GLU A 151 -12.17 -7.92 14.89
N GLU A 152 -10.98 -8.21 15.41
CA GLU A 152 -10.76 -8.52 16.83
C GLU A 152 -11.25 -7.38 17.73
N ILE A 153 -10.88 -6.14 17.39
CA ILE A 153 -11.33 -4.94 18.11
C ILE A 153 -12.85 -4.77 18.00
N LYS A 154 -13.42 -5.07 16.83
CA LYS A 154 -14.88 -4.99 16.61
C LYS A 154 -15.61 -5.95 17.54
N GLU A 155 -15.19 -7.21 17.61
CA GLU A 155 -15.82 -8.23 18.46
C GLU A 155 -15.67 -7.93 19.95
N ALA A 156 -14.48 -7.48 20.39
CA ALA A 156 -14.27 -7.06 21.77
C ALA A 156 -15.24 -5.94 22.19
N ASN A 157 -15.49 -4.97 21.29
CA ASN A 157 -16.45 -3.88 21.53
C ASN A 157 -17.93 -4.33 21.51
N PHE A 158 -18.28 -5.39 20.78
CA PHE A 158 -19.63 -5.96 20.82
C PHE A 158 -19.86 -6.77 22.10
N SER A 159 -18.87 -7.56 22.54
CA SER A 159 -18.96 -8.32 23.79
C SER A 159 -19.08 -7.42 25.02
N SER A 160 -18.43 -6.25 25.03
CA SER A 160 -18.55 -5.29 26.15
C SER A 160 -19.90 -4.56 26.18
N ARG A 161 -20.58 -4.44 25.04
CA ARG A 161 -21.91 -3.83 24.93
C ARG A 161 -23.07 -4.81 25.10
N GLY A 162 -22.84 -6.11 24.89
CA GLY A 162 -23.84 -7.17 25.08
C GLY A 162 -24.09 -7.58 26.53
N CYS A 163 -23.28 -7.09 27.48
CA CYS A 163 -23.42 -7.31 28.92
C CYS A 163 -23.83 -6.04 29.70
N ALA A 164 -24.31 -5.00 29.00
CA ALA A 164 -24.80 -3.75 29.59
C ALA A 164 -26.30 -3.60 29.38
#